data_AF-A0A1Q9VI22-F1
#
_entry.id   AF-A0A1Q9VI22-F1
#
_cell.length_a   1.000
_cell.length_b   1.000
_cell.length_c   1.000
_cell.angle_alpha   90.00
_cell.angle_beta   90.00
_cell.angle_gamma   90.00
#
_symmetry.space_group_name_H-M   'P 1'
#
loop_
_entity.id
_entity.type
_entity.pdbx_description
1 polymer ?
#
loop_
_entity_poly.entity_id
_entity_poly.type
_entity_poly.pdbx_seq_one_letter_code
_entity_poly.pdbx_strand_id
1 'polypeptide(L)'
;MWDPPNDSSGWWGPGSPGQPELTLDSTPFTSTEDLQQYATIVFASPVDNTNDLDPDKPRLLDDDELAAFQGYIRSGGGFVGLHAATDTMHTVPWYSQLTGGGARFASHPQQQTATMRVESPAHPSTAHLPTAWERFDEWYNYTTNPREDVHVLITLDESTYNPGNNAMGEDHPIAWCQNFEGGRSWYEGAGHTDASWTDPLFLEHVLKGVEWTAGLVEGGGDCVTFGEVDEIVADLDTTAMGDRVITGSITALLDGAEEAADADDHVTAVQILGGARALVDHLSEAAGDRELLGSKIDDLVEWQSALPGEGDVDLAFSAEAELRALGSKDYVAVRVVNEEDTPVDVTLATAYGTRTFEDVAPGRSAYHAFASRVAEAPAGEVEVTVAADRDGTEVFEHATVAYPAG
;
A
#
# COMPACT_ATOMS: atom_id res chain seq x y z
N MET A 1 1.94 24.08 -12.15
CA MET A 1 1.88 22.99 -13.13
C MET A 1 2.94 23.27 -14.17
N TRP A 2 3.71 22.28 -14.58
CA TRP A 2 4.61 22.37 -15.73
C TRP A 2 4.10 21.38 -16.76
N ASP A 3 3.72 21.90 -17.92
CA ASP A 3 3.23 21.18 -19.09
C ASP A 3 4.06 21.69 -20.28
N PRO A 4 5.20 21.04 -20.58
CA PRO A 4 6.07 21.48 -21.66
C PRO A 4 5.38 21.28 -23.01
N PRO A 5 5.60 22.17 -23.99
CA PRO A 5 5.14 21.94 -25.35
C PRO A 5 5.71 20.63 -25.86
N ASN A 6 4.85 19.68 -26.21
CA ASN A 6 5.29 18.43 -26.79
C ASN A 6 5.37 18.63 -28.31
N ASP A 7 6.53 18.46 -28.94
CA ASP A 7 6.69 18.54 -30.39
C ASP A 7 6.49 17.17 -31.07
N SER A 8 6.24 16.13 -30.29
CA SER A 8 6.06 14.78 -30.81
C SER A 8 4.81 14.68 -31.68
N SER A 9 4.98 14.01 -32.82
CA SER A 9 3.94 13.75 -33.80
C SER A 9 3.03 12.58 -33.38
N GLY A 10 2.60 12.56 -32.11
CA GLY A 10 1.75 11.51 -31.55
C GLY A 10 0.34 11.48 -32.14
N TRP A 11 -0.53 10.64 -31.56
CA TRP A 11 -1.94 10.46 -31.99
C TRP A 11 -2.74 11.79 -32.05
N TRP A 12 -2.31 12.81 -31.32
CA TRP A 12 -2.89 14.15 -31.29
C TRP A 12 -2.50 15.06 -32.48
N GLY A 13 -1.64 14.59 -33.40
CA GLY A 13 -1.06 15.41 -34.46
C GLY A 13 0.17 16.20 -33.98
N PRO A 14 0.60 17.25 -34.70
CA PRO A 14 1.71 18.08 -34.24
C PRO A 14 1.35 18.83 -32.95
N GLY A 15 1.80 18.25 -31.84
CA GLY A 15 1.97 18.82 -30.52
C GLY A 15 0.71 19.06 -29.69
N SER A 16 0.71 18.51 -28.47
CA SER A 16 -0.06 19.12 -27.38
C SER A 16 0.42 20.57 -27.26
N PRO A 17 -0.45 21.58 -27.42
CA PRO A 17 -0.02 23.00 -27.44
C PRO A 17 0.53 23.49 -26.08
N GLY A 18 0.67 22.59 -25.10
CA GLY A 18 0.76 22.91 -23.69
C GLY A 18 -0.51 23.60 -23.22
N GLN A 19 -0.66 23.76 -21.90
CA GLN A 19 -1.62 24.69 -21.32
C GLN A 19 -0.89 26.00 -20.98
N PRO A 20 -0.68 26.92 -21.93
CA PRO A 20 0.17 28.12 -21.73
C PRO A 20 -0.34 29.05 -20.63
N GLU A 21 -1.63 28.95 -20.26
CA GLU A 21 -2.21 29.72 -19.16
C GLU A 21 -2.01 29.08 -17.78
N LEU A 22 -1.66 27.79 -17.73
CA LEU A 22 -1.48 27.01 -16.49
C LEU A 22 -0.03 26.52 -16.28
N THR A 23 0.77 26.49 -17.34
CA THR A 23 2.17 26.07 -17.33
C THR A 23 3.10 27.18 -16.86
N LEU A 24 4.23 26.82 -16.25
CA LEU A 24 5.28 27.77 -15.89
C LEU A 24 5.95 28.34 -17.15
N ASP A 25 6.61 29.50 -17.03
CA ASP A 25 7.33 30.11 -18.17
C ASP A 25 8.58 29.33 -18.60
N SER A 26 9.13 28.52 -17.69
CA SER A 26 10.28 27.65 -17.92
C SER A 26 10.18 26.39 -17.05
N THR A 27 10.96 25.38 -17.41
CA THR A 27 11.07 24.15 -16.62
C THR A 27 11.40 24.44 -15.15
N PRO A 28 10.74 23.78 -14.20
CA PRO A 28 11.12 23.84 -12.79
C PRO A 28 12.29 22.89 -12.45
N PHE A 29 12.70 22.00 -13.36
CA PHE A 29 13.75 21.00 -13.16
C PHE A 29 15.16 21.58 -13.37
N THR A 30 15.46 22.72 -12.73
CA THR A 30 16.70 23.47 -12.95
C THR A 30 17.86 23.00 -12.08
N SER A 31 17.59 22.58 -10.85
CA SER A 31 18.58 22.05 -9.91
C SER A 31 17.89 21.23 -8.81
N THR A 32 18.64 20.38 -8.12
CA THR A 32 18.14 19.66 -6.95
C THR A 32 17.67 20.62 -5.86
N GLU A 33 18.44 21.66 -5.57
CA GLU A 33 18.10 22.67 -4.55
C GLU A 33 16.80 23.41 -4.88
N ASP A 34 16.56 23.71 -6.16
CA ASP A 34 15.29 24.33 -6.57
C ASP A 34 14.12 23.36 -6.39
N LEU A 35 14.30 22.07 -6.67
CA LEU A 35 13.24 21.08 -6.51
C LEU A 35 12.93 20.76 -5.04
N GLN A 36 13.90 20.90 -4.13
CA GLN A 36 13.72 20.67 -2.67
C GLN A 36 12.69 21.61 -2.01
N GLN A 37 12.22 22.66 -2.71
CA GLN A 37 11.11 23.48 -2.21
C GLN A 37 9.75 22.77 -2.27
N TYR A 38 9.63 21.69 -3.06
CA TYR A 38 8.43 20.88 -3.20
C TYR A 38 8.54 19.64 -2.30
N ALA A 39 7.49 19.35 -1.52
CA ALA A 39 7.45 18.13 -0.71
C ALA A 39 7.23 16.88 -1.59
N THR A 40 6.37 17.02 -2.60
CA THR A 40 6.08 15.98 -3.60
C THR A 40 5.97 16.60 -4.99
N ILE A 41 6.49 15.90 -6.00
CA ILE A 41 6.30 16.22 -7.42
C ILE A 41 5.36 15.18 -8.03
N VAL A 42 4.30 15.65 -8.70
CA VAL A 42 3.27 14.79 -9.33
C VAL A 42 3.45 14.77 -10.84
N PHE A 43 3.64 13.58 -11.40
CA PHE A 43 3.63 13.32 -12.83
C PHE A 43 2.22 12.89 -13.22
N ALA A 44 1.40 13.88 -13.59
CA ALA A 44 0.00 13.69 -13.90
C ALA A 44 -0.20 13.17 -15.33
N SER A 45 0.02 11.86 -15.53
CA SER A 45 -0.17 11.15 -16.80
C SER A 45 0.64 11.69 -17.99
N PRO A 46 1.96 11.93 -17.86
CA PRO A 46 2.78 12.32 -19.00
C PRO A 46 2.92 11.18 -20.03
N VAL A 47 3.26 11.52 -21.28
CA VAL A 47 3.71 10.60 -22.34
C VAL A 47 4.74 11.29 -23.22
N ASP A 48 5.79 10.58 -23.65
CA ASP A 48 6.88 11.17 -24.46
C ASP A 48 7.28 10.35 -25.70
N ASN A 49 6.47 9.38 -26.12
CA ASN A 49 6.68 8.55 -27.32
C ASN A 49 8.02 7.77 -27.35
N THR A 50 8.61 7.51 -26.19
CA THR A 50 9.86 6.72 -26.03
C THR A 50 9.63 5.21 -26.00
N ASN A 51 8.38 4.74 -26.09
CA ASN A 51 7.98 3.34 -25.96
C ASN A 51 8.56 2.36 -26.99
N ASP A 52 9.11 2.84 -28.12
CA ASP A 52 9.86 2.00 -29.06
C ASP A 52 11.35 1.82 -28.70
N LEU A 53 11.76 2.36 -27.55
CA LEU A 53 13.10 2.25 -26.98
C LEU A 53 14.20 2.85 -27.86
N ASP A 54 13.86 3.78 -28.76
CA ASP A 54 14.85 4.53 -29.52
C ASP A 54 15.55 5.57 -28.64
N PRO A 55 16.85 5.42 -28.32
CA PRO A 55 17.57 6.36 -27.46
C PRO A 55 17.77 7.74 -28.09
N ASP A 56 17.57 7.89 -29.39
CA ASP A 56 17.71 9.17 -30.09
C ASP A 56 16.42 10.02 -30.01
N LYS A 57 15.31 9.46 -29.52
CA LYS A 57 14.07 10.21 -29.33
C LYS A 57 14.16 11.15 -28.13
N PRO A 58 13.65 12.39 -28.26
CA PRO A 58 13.55 13.28 -27.12
C PRO A 58 12.61 12.67 -26.08
N ARG A 59 13.05 12.72 -24.83
CA ARG A 59 12.32 12.25 -23.65
C ARG A 59 11.82 13.45 -22.84
N LEU A 60 10.87 13.24 -21.93
CA LEU A 60 10.18 14.31 -21.20
C LEU A 60 11.13 15.29 -20.50
N LEU A 61 12.12 14.76 -19.78
CA LEU A 61 13.17 15.53 -19.13
C LEU A 61 14.47 15.35 -19.91
N ASP A 62 15.23 16.41 -20.16
CA ASP A 62 16.57 16.26 -20.71
C ASP A 62 17.59 15.69 -19.68
N ASP A 63 18.87 15.65 -20.02
CA ASP A 63 19.92 15.09 -19.15
C ASP A 63 20.16 15.92 -17.89
N ASP A 64 20.11 17.26 -18.00
CA ASP A 64 20.33 18.16 -16.86
C ASP A 64 19.09 18.16 -15.95
N GLU A 65 17.89 18.17 -16.54
CA GLU A 65 16.61 18.09 -15.82
C GLU A 65 16.44 16.74 -15.10
N LEU A 66 16.82 15.63 -15.75
CA LEU A 66 16.82 14.31 -15.11
C LEU A 66 17.82 14.27 -13.95
N ALA A 67 19.02 14.82 -14.11
CA ALA A 67 20.00 14.86 -13.03
C ALA A 67 19.49 15.65 -11.82
N ALA A 68 18.82 16.79 -12.05
CA ALA A 68 18.17 17.57 -11.00
C ALA A 68 17.10 16.74 -10.27
N PHE A 69 16.24 16.03 -11.02
CA PHE A 69 15.19 15.18 -10.48
C PHE A 69 15.73 13.98 -9.70
N GLN A 70 16.77 13.31 -10.19
CA GLN A 70 17.47 12.23 -9.47
C GLN A 70 18.03 12.72 -8.13
N GLY A 71 18.67 13.89 -8.12
CA GLY A 71 19.17 14.47 -6.88
C GLY A 71 18.06 14.87 -5.90
N TYR A 72 16.90 15.29 -6.40
CA TYR A 72 15.71 15.57 -5.59
C TYR A 72 15.20 14.30 -4.88
N ILE A 73 15.04 13.19 -5.61
CA ILE A 73 14.66 11.90 -5.02
C ILE A 73 15.68 11.45 -3.96
N ARG A 74 16.97 11.50 -4.31
CA ARG A 74 18.07 11.16 -3.38
C ARG A 74 18.18 12.04 -2.15
N SER A 75 17.50 13.19 -2.16
CA SER A 75 17.43 14.11 -1.02
C SER A 75 16.18 13.90 -0.15
N GLY A 76 15.39 12.85 -0.40
CA GLY A 76 14.15 12.57 0.32
C GLY A 76 12.89 13.17 -0.30
N GLY A 77 12.95 13.59 -1.56
CA GLY A 77 11.79 14.14 -2.26
C GLY A 77 10.71 13.10 -2.56
N GLY A 78 9.44 13.49 -2.43
CA GLY A 78 8.29 12.66 -2.80
C GLY A 78 8.00 12.67 -4.30
N PHE A 79 7.54 11.55 -4.84
CA PHE A 79 7.11 11.39 -6.22
C PHE A 79 5.76 10.67 -6.30
N VAL A 80 4.86 11.22 -7.13
CA VAL A 80 3.58 10.57 -7.47
C VAL A 80 3.49 10.40 -8.97
N GLY A 81 3.33 9.16 -9.44
CA GLY A 81 3.03 8.84 -10.84
C GLY A 81 1.56 8.51 -11.01
N LEU A 82 0.89 9.12 -11.98
CA LEU A 82 -0.51 8.83 -12.30
C LEU A 82 -0.63 8.29 -13.72
N HIS A 83 -1.41 7.23 -13.88
CA HIS A 83 -1.81 6.61 -15.15
C HIS A 83 -0.62 6.47 -16.13
N ALA A 84 -0.54 7.31 -17.16
CA ALA A 84 0.50 7.23 -18.18
C ALA A 84 1.93 7.56 -17.70
N ALA A 85 2.15 7.85 -16.41
CA ALA A 85 3.49 8.01 -15.85
C ALA A 85 4.43 6.81 -16.12
N THR A 86 3.89 5.59 -16.25
CA THR A 86 4.64 4.38 -16.67
C THR A 86 4.84 4.25 -18.18
N ASP A 87 4.21 5.10 -18.99
CA ASP A 87 4.37 5.22 -20.45
C ASP A 87 5.28 6.40 -20.85
N THR A 88 6.20 6.78 -19.97
CA THR A 88 7.11 7.92 -20.14
C THR A 88 8.56 7.50 -19.89
N MET A 89 9.52 8.14 -20.58
CA MET A 89 10.95 7.93 -20.39
C MET A 89 11.40 6.46 -20.41
N HIS A 90 10.85 5.65 -21.31
CA HIS A 90 11.14 4.21 -21.43
C HIS A 90 12.62 3.89 -21.65
N THR A 91 13.39 4.83 -22.19
CA THR A 91 14.84 4.73 -22.41
C THR A 91 15.68 5.03 -21.18
N VAL A 92 15.06 5.38 -20.04
CA VAL A 92 15.71 5.71 -18.77
C VAL A 92 15.40 4.63 -17.72
N PRO A 93 16.25 3.59 -17.56
CA PRO A 93 16.00 2.51 -16.61
C PRO A 93 15.76 2.99 -15.18
N TRP A 94 16.50 4.02 -14.73
CA TRP A 94 16.33 4.62 -13.40
C TRP A 94 14.91 5.15 -13.18
N TYR A 95 14.29 5.75 -14.21
CA TYR A 95 12.92 6.24 -14.08
C TYR A 95 11.92 5.10 -13.96
N SER A 96 12.09 4.01 -14.74
CA SER A 96 11.22 2.83 -14.59
C SER A 96 11.35 2.18 -13.20
N GLN A 97 12.54 2.19 -12.60
CA GLN A 97 12.73 1.74 -11.22
C GLN A 97 11.97 2.65 -10.24
N LEU A 98 12.12 3.97 -10.35
CA LEU A 98 11.37 4.93 -9.53
C LEU A 98 9.85 4.76 -9.66
N THR A 99 9.32 4.60 -10.88
CA THR A 99 7.87 4.56 -11.11
C THR A 99 7.23 3.22 -10.77
N GLY A 100 7.94 2.10 -10.88
CA GLY A 100 7.34 0.79 -10.66
C GLY A 100 8.31 -0.39 -10.72
N GLY A 101 9.47 -0.28 -10.07
CA GLY A 101 10.39 -1.42 -9.96
C GLY A 101 10.96 -1.90 -11.29
N GLY A 102 10.91 -1.08 -12.34
CA GLY A 102 11.30 -1.47 -13.70
C GLY A 102 10.12 -1.85 -14.60
N ALA A 103 8.90 -1.95 -14.07
CA ALA A 103 7.68 -2.07 -14.85
C ALA A 103 7.42 -0.79 -15.66
N ARG A 104 7.06 -1.00 -16.93
CA ARG A 104 6.67 0.06 -17.88
C ARG A 104 5.37 -0.33 -18.54
N PHE A 105 4.63 0.64 -19.06
CA PHE A 105 3.46 0.39 -19.88
C PHE A 105 3.79 -0.56 -21.04
N ALA A 106 2.94 -1.57 -21.26
CA ALA A 106 3.04 -2.49 -22.38
C ALA A 106 1.83 -2.41 -23.33
N SER A 107 0.63 -2.39 -22.76
CA SER A 107 -0.62 -2.34 -23.51
C SER A 107 -1.80 -1.98 -22.59
N HIS A 108 -2.97 -1.76 -23.18
CA HIS A 108 -4.24 -1.76 -22.46
C HIS A 108 -5.34 -2.29 -23.39
N PRO A 109 -6.42 -2.89 -22.89
CA PRO A 109 -7.61 -3.19 -23.68
C PRO A 109 -8.47 -1.92 -23.89
N GLN A 110 -9.66 -2.07 -24.48
CA GLN A 110 -10.63 -0.98 -24.46
C GLN A 110 -11.06 -0.67 -23.02
N GLN A 111 -11.42 0.59 -22.76
CA GLN A 111 -12.00 1.01 -21.49
C GLN A 111 -13.18 0.11 -21.12
N GLN A 112 -13.18 -0.41 -19.91
CA GLN A 112 -14.20 -1.35 -19.44
C GLN A 112 -14.24 -1.39 -17.91
N THR A 113 -15.28 -2.00 -17.36
CA THR A 113 -15.37 -2.21 -15.91
C THR A 113 -14.48 -3.36 -15.47
N ALA A 114 -13.72 -3.16 -14.39
CA ALA A 114 -12.96 -4.20 -13.69
C ALA A 114 -13.08 -4.01 -12.18
N THR A 115 -12.79 -5.07 -11.43
CA THR A 115 -12.70 -5.03 -9.96
C THR A 115 -11.26 -4.79 -9.53
N MET A 116 -11.05 -3.73 -8.75
CA MET A 116 -9.82 -3.48 -8.00
C MET A 116 -9.92 -4.11 -6.61
N ARG A 117 -8.85 -4.73 -6.11
CA ARG A 117 -8.76 -5.34 -4.78
C ARG A 117 -7.69 -4.66 -3.95
N VAL A 118 -8.05 -4.23 -2.75
CA VAL A 118 -7.10 -3.62 -1.81
C VAL A 118 -6.27 -4.72 -1.16
N GLU A 119 -4.95 -4.65 -1.30
CA GLU A 119 -4.02 -5.61 -0.69
C GLU A 119 -3.36 -5.06 0.57
N SER A 120 -3.20 -3.74 0.68
CA SER A 120 -2.60 -3.11 1.86
C SER A 120 -3.62 -2.21 2.56
N PRO A 121 -4.53 -2.75 3.40
CA PRO A 121 -5.63 -1.98 3.98
C PRO A 121 -5.20 -0.99 5.06
N ALA A 122 -3.99 -1.09 5.62
CA ALA A 122 -3.49 -0.11 6.60
C ALA A 122 -2.76 1.10 5.98
N HIS A 123 -2.39 1.04 4.69
CA HIS A 123 -1.73 2.18 4.06
C HIS A 123 -2.72 3.37 3.98
N PRO A 124 -2.30 4.62 4.30
CA PRO A 124 -3.22 5.76 4.38
C PRO A 124 -4.00 6.04 3.09
N SER A 125 -3.48 5.63 1.93
CA SER A 125 -4.20 5.79 0.65
C SER A 125 -5.29 4.77 0.43
N THR A 126 -5.30 3.65 1.14
CA THR A 126 -6.20 2.52 0.89
C THR A 126 -7.10 2.23 2.09
N ALA A 127 -6.79 2.74 3.28
CA ALA A 127 -7.53 2.46 4.52
C ALA A 127 -9.01 2.88 4.51
N HIS A 128 -9.41 3.83 3.67
CA HIS A 128 -10.82 4.24 3.51
C HIS A 128 -11.52 3.55 2.34
N LEU A 129 -10.80 2.76 1.54
CA LEU A 129 -11.36 2.07 0.38
C LEU A 129 -12.06 0.77 0.81
N PRO A 130 -13.11 0.34 0.08
CA PRO A 130 -13.64 -1.00 0.25
C PRO A 130 -12.62 -2.05 -0.21
N THR A 131 -12.67 -3.25 0.39
CA THR A 131 -11.81 -4.40 0.04
C THR A 131 -11.84 -4.71 -1.46
N ALA A 132 -13.01 -4.59 -2.08
CA ALA A 132 -13.20 -4.70 -3.53
C ALA A 132 -13.96 -3.48 -4.09
N TRP A 133 -13.48 -2.96 -5.22
CA TRP A 133 -13.96 -1.72 -5.81
C TRP A 133 -14.11 -1.83 -7.32
N GLU A 134 -15.35 -1.89 -7.82
CA GLU A 134 -15.63 -1.90 -9.25
C GLU A 134 -15.52 -0.50 -9.86
N ARG A 135 -14.74 -0.37 -10.94
CA ARG A 135 -14.52 0.91 -11.64
C ARG A 135 -14.55 0.72 -13.14
N PHE A 136 -14.90 1.77 -13.89
CA PHE A 136 -14.73 1.84 -15.35
C PHE A 136 -13.52 2.73 -15.67
N ASP A 137 -12.49 2.16 -16.27
CA ASP A 137 -11.26 2.88 -16.62
C ASP A 137 -10.52 2.22 -17.79
N GLU A 138 -9.34 2.74 -18.16
CA GLU A 138 -8.38 2.12 -19.08
C GLU A 138 -7.29 1.39 -18.29
N TRP A 139 -7.32 0.05 -18.30
CA TRP A 139 -6.46 -0.77 -17.44
C TRP A 139 -5.13 -1.10 -18.10
N TYR A 140 -4.02 -0.64 -17.50
CA TYR A 140 -2.68 -0.84 -18.03
C TYR A 140 -2.14 -2.23 -17.71
N ASN A 141 -1.62 -2.89 -18.72
CA ASN A 141 -0.73 -4.05 -18.59
C ASN A 141 0.73 -3.58 -18.65
N TYR A 142 1.60 -4.27 -17.92
CA TYR A 142 2.99 -3.87 -17.76
C TYR A 142 3.96 -4.83 -18.44
N THR A 143 5.18 -4.36 -18.70
CA THR A 143 6.24 -5.18 -19.32
C THR A 143 6.74 -6.30 -18.41
N THR A 144 6.60 -6.11 -17.09
CA THR A 144 6.90 -7.07 -16.03
C THR A 144 5.96 -6.81 -14.86
N ASN A 145 5.75 -7.80 -14.01
CA ASN A 145 5.06 -7.61 -12.74
C ASN A 145 5.99 -6.87 -11.76
N PRO A 146 5.54 -5.75 -11.14
CA PRO A 146 6.40 -4.97 -10.23
C PRO A 146 6.50 -5.54 -8.80
N ARG A 147 5.68 -6.53 -8.42
CA ARG A 147 5.51 -6.99 -7.03
C ARG A 147 6.82 -7.32 -6.29
N GLU A 148 7.81 -7.89 -6.98
CA GLU A 148 9.11 -8.23 -6.36
C GLU A 148 9.92 -6.99 -5.92
N ASP A 149 9.63 -5.83 -6.51
CA ASP A 149 10.42 -4.61 -6.33
C ASP A 149 9.64 -3.48 -5.61
N VAL A 150 8.32 -3.61 -5.43
CA VAL A 150 7.46 -2.56 -4.85
C VAL A 150 6.46 -3.11 -3.85
N HIS A 151 5.98 -2.24 -2.97
CA HIS A 151 4.87 -2.54 -2.07
C HIS A 151 3.53 -2.36 -2.79
N VAL A 152 2.86 -3.46 -3.11
CA VAL A 152 1.57 -3.44 -3.82
C VAL A 152 0.46 -2.96 -2.89
N LEU A 153 -0.32 -1.97 -3.36
CA LEU A 153 -1.45 -1.41 -2.63
C LEU A 153 -2.78 -1.97 -3.14
N ILE A 154 -2.91 -2.11 -4.45
CA ILE A 154 -4.12 -2.55 -5.14
C ILE A 154 -3.77 -3.41 -6.35
N THR A 155 -4.51 -4.51 -6.55
CA THR A 155 -4.49 -5.34 -7.76
C THR A 155 -5.79 -5.26 -8.56
N LEU A 156 -5.74 -5.66 -9.84
CA LEU A 156 -6.90 -5.89 -10.70
C LEU A 156 -7.26 -7.37 -10.74
N ASP A 157 -8.55 -7.67 -10.64
CA ASP A 157 -9.08 -9.02 -10.83
C ASP A 157 -9.36 -9.27 -12.32
N GLU A 158 -8.41 -9.89 -13.03
CA GLU A 158 -8.53 -10.21 -14.46
C GLU A 158 -9.69 -11.17 -14.79
N SER A 159 -10.31 -11.84 -13.81
CA SER A 159 -11.51 -12.65 -14.07
C SER A 159 -12.76 -11.81 -14.35
N THR A 160 -12.72 -10.52 -14.00
CA THR A 160 -13.87 -9.60 -14.09
C THR A 160 -13.93 -8.80 -15.38
N TYR A 161 -12.87 -8.84 -16.19
CA TYR A 161 -12.76 -8.07 -17.43
C TYR A 161 -11.92 -8.80 -18.49
N ASN A 162 -11.79 -8.24 -19.70
CA ASN A 162 -10.90 -8.77 -20.72
C ASN A 162 -9.60 -7.94 -20.79
N PRO A 163 -8.47 -8.46 -20.28
CA PRO A 163 -7.19 -7.72 -20.22
C PRO A 163 -6.53 -7.54 -21.60
N GLY A 164 -6.96 -8.29 -22.62
CA GLY A 164 -6.42 -8.18 -23.96
C GLY A 164 -5.00 -8.75 -24.10
N ASN A 165 -4.15 -8.07 -24.87
CA ASN A 165 -2.76 -8.50 -25.08
C ASN A 165 -1.93 -8.17 -23.83
N ASN A 166 -0.92 -8.97 -23.52
CA ASN A 166 -0.03 -8.75 -22.38
C ASN A 166 -0.74 -8.81 -21.01
N ALA A 167 -1.84 -9.56 -20.91
CA ALA A 167 -2.47 -9.87 -19.64
C ALA A 167 -1.43 -10.30 -18.59
N MET A 168 -1.54 -9.74 -17.39
CA MET A 168 -0.65 -9.98 -16.25
C MET A 168 -0.97 -11.30 -15.56
N GLY A 169 -2.22 -11.77 -15.67
CA GLY A 169 -2.68 -13.06 -15.18
C GLY A 169 -3.30 -13.00 -13.79
N GLU A 170 -2.97 -13.97 -12.94
CA GLU A 170 -3.51 -14.09 -11.58
C GLU A 170 -3.13 -12.90 -10.68
N ASP A 171 -1.96 -12.31 -10.95
CA ASP A 171 -1.47 -11.16 -10.20
C ASP A 171 -1.27 -9.96 -11.14
N HIS A 172 -2.06 -8.91 -10.91
CA HIS A 172 -2.05 -7.68 -11.71
C HIS A 172 -2.00 -6.44 -10.80
N PRO A 173 -0.83 -6.04 -10.28
CA PRO A 173 -0.70 -4.80 -9.51
C PRO A 173 -1.07 -3.58 -10.35
N ILE A 174 -1.89 -2.68 -9.79
CA ILE A 174 -2.33 -1.45 -10.47
C ILE A 174 -2.01 -0.18 -9.69
N ALA A 175 -1.86 -0.28 -8.37
CA ALA A 175 -1.34 0.80 -7.52
C ALA A 175 -0.31 0.24 -6.54
N TRP A 176 0.76 1.00 -6.29
CA TRP A 176 1.87 0.59 -5.43
C TRP A 176 2.63 1.79 -4.88
N CYS A 177 3.48 1.52 -3.89
CA CYS A 177 4.42 2.48 -3.35
C CYS A 177 5.78 1.82 -3.08
N GLN A 178 6.82 2.64 -2.89
CA GLN A 178 8.16 2.17 -2.53
C GLN A 178 9.00 3.31 -1.96
N ASN A 179 9.97 2.96 -1.12
CA ASN A 179 11.10 3.82 -0.81
C ASN A 179 12.19 3.61 -1.87
N PHE A 180 12.57 4.65 -2.59
CA PHE A 180 13.50 4.53 -3.73
C PHE A 180 14.62 5.57 -3.64
N GLU A 181 15.87 5.10 -3.53
CA GLU A 181 17.08 5.91 -3.36
C GLU A 181 16.94 7.02 -2.28
N GLY A 182 16.17 6.79 -1.22
CA GLY A 182 15.94 7.73 -0.12
C GLY A 182 14.69 8.61 -0.25
N GLY A 183 14.02 8.63 -1.41
CA GLY A 183 12.73 9.29 -1.62
C GLY A 183 11.54 8.34 -1.47
N ARG A 184 10.33 8.90 -1.42
CA ARG A 184 9.07 8.13 -1.40
C ARG A 184 8.37 8.20 -2.75
N SER A 185 8.04 7.05 -3.32
CA SER A 185 7.35 6.92 -4.61
C SER A 185 5.99 6.26 -4.41
N TRP A 186 4.96 6.82 -5.05
CA TRP A 186 3.61 6.27 -5.08
C TRP A 186 3.07 6.32 -6.51
N TYR A 187 2.40 5.26 -6.96
CA TYR A 187 1.84 5.17 -8.31
C TYR A 187 0.42 4.60 -8.30
N GLU A 188 -0.42 5.15 -9.16
CA GLU A 188 -1.77 4.65 -9.47
C GLU A 188 -1.95 4.60 -10.99
N GLY A 189 -2.26 3.41 -11.52
CA GLY A 189 -2.45 3.15 -12.94
C GLY A 189 -3.83 3.50 -13.48
N ALA A 190 -4.84 3.69 -12.64
CA ALA A 190 -6.15 4.20 -13.02
C ALA A 190 -6.16 5.73 -13.20
N GLY A 191 -7.28 6.28 -13.69
CA GLY A 191 -7.46 7.73 -13.82
C GLY A 191 -7.53 8.26 -15.26
N HIS A 192 -7.72 7.39 -16.26
CA HIS A 192 -7.90 7.81 -17.66
C HIS A 192 -9.19 8.59 -17.85
N THR A 193 -10.26 8.20 -17.14
CA THR A 193 -11.60 8.71 -17.38
C THR A 193 -11.92 9.95 -16.55
N ASP A 194 -12.71 10.87 -17.12
CA ASP A 194 -13.21 12.06 -16.39
C ASP A 194 -13.96 11.67 -15.10
N ALA A 195 -14.63 10.52 -15.10
CA ALA A 195 -15.37 10.02 -13.95
C ALA A 195 -14.47 9.80 -12.73
N SER A 196 -13.24 9.33 -12.93
CA SER A 196 -12.27 9.12 -11.85
C SER A 196 -12.00 10.40 -11.07
N TRP A 197 -11.95 11.55 -11.74
CA TRP A 197 -11.69 12.85 -11.13
C TRP A 197 -12.92 13.53 -10.51
N THR A 198 -14.03 12.80 -10.39
CA THR A 198 -15.23 13.22 -9.64
C THR A 198 -15.68 12.21 -8.58
N ASP A 199 -15.02 11.05 -8.51
CA ASP A 199 -15.28 10.03 -7.52
C ASP A 199 -14.58 10.39 -6.20
N PRO A 200 -15.31 10.55 -5.08
CA PRO A 200 -14.71 10.91 -3.81
C PRO A 200 -13.70 9.88 -3.29
N LEU A 201 -13.91 8.58 -3.50
CA LEU A 201 -13.00 7.54 -3.04
C LEU A 201 -11.67 7.60 -3.80
N PHE A 202 -11.72 7.83 -5.10
CA PHE A 202 -10.53 7.97 -5.95
C PHE A 202 -9.75 9.25 -5.64
N LEU A 203 -10.45 10.37 -5.47
CA LEU A 203 -9.82 11.62 -5.09
C LEU A 203 -9.14 11.53 -3.73
N GLU A 204 -9.76 10.85 -2.76
CA GLU A 204 -9.16 10.63 -1.44
C GLU A 204 -7.97 9.66 -1.53
N HIS A 205 -8.05 8.60 -2.33
CA HIS A 205 -6.92 7.67 -2.60
C HIS A 205 -5.68 8.43 -3.12
N VAL A 206 -5.86 9.24 -4.17
CA VAL A 206 -4.77 10.03 -4.76
C VAL A 206 -4.26 11.09 -3.78
N LEU A 207 -5.15 11.79 -3.08
CA LEU A 207 -4.75 12.79 -2.08
C LEU A 207 -3.87 12.17 -1.00
N LYS A 208 -4.26 11.00 -0.48
CA LYS A 208 -3.50 10.29 0.55
C LYS A 208 -2.16 9.76 0.06
N GLY A 209 -2.06 9.33 -1.21
CA GLY A 209 -0.77 9.03 -1.85
C GLY A 209 0.15 10.25 -1.92
N VAL A 210 -0.40 11.43 -2.27
CA VAL A 210 0.34 12.70 -2.25
C VAL A 210 0.76 13.09 -0.83
N GLU A 211 -0.13 12.95 0.16
CA GLU A 211 0.18 13.25 1.56
C GLU A 211 1.25 12.30 2.12
N TRP A 212 1.22 11.02 1.78
CA TRP A 212 2.20 10.03 2.25
C TRP A 212 3.59 10.28 1.67
N THR A 213 3.69 10.52 0.36
CA THR A 213 4.96 10.88 -0.30
C THR A 213 5.54 12.21 0.20
N ALA A 214 4.68 13.13 0.65
CA ALA A 214 5.08 14.41 1.23
C ALA A 214 5.47 14.30 2.72
N GLY A 215 5.36 13.12 3.34
CA GLY A 215 5.62 12.91 4.77
C GLY A 215 4.59 13.56 5.70
N LEU A 216 3.37 13.79 5.23
CA LEU A 216 2.28 14.37 6.03
C LEU A 216 1.45 13.30 6.77
N VAL A 217 1.49 12.06 6.27
CA VAL A 217 0.86 10.88 6.88
C VAL A 217 1.84 9.70 6.78
N GLU A 218 1.67 8.73 7.68
CA GLU A 218 2.44 7.49 7.78
C GLU A 218 1.46 6.33 8.00
N GLY A 219 1.87 5.11 7.64
CA GLY A 219 1.09 3.89 7.84
C GLY A 219 1.30 2.86 6.73
N GLY A 220 0.80 1.65 6.95
CA GLY A 220 0.96 0.53 6.01
C GLY A 220 2.39 0.01 5.96
N GLY A 221 3.13 0.14 7.07
CA GLY A 221 4.55 -0.24 7.15
C GLY A 221 5.46 0.63 6.28
N ASP A 222 5.08 1.88 6.05
CA ASP A 222 5.85 2.85 5.25
C ASP A 222 6.36 2.33 3.90
N CYS A 223 5.59 1.42 3.28
CA CYS A 223 5.90 0.77 2.01
C CYS A 223 7.28 0.08 1.98
N VAL A 224 7.73 -0.45 3.12
CA VAL A 224 8.94 -1.28 3.20
C VAL A 224 8.70 -2.64 2.54
N THR A 225 9.73 -3.16 1.87
CA THR A 225 9.73 -4.52 1.31
C THR A 225 10.76 -5.41 2.00
N PHE A 226 10.60 -6.73 1.91
CA PHE A 226 11.63 -7.67 2.39
C PHE A 226 12.98 -7.42 1.70
N GLY A 227 12.97 -7.18 0.39
CA GLY A 227 14.15 -6.80 -0.39
C GLY A 227 14.87 -5.55 0.14
N GLU A 228 14.14 -4.49 0.51
CA GLU A 228 14.73 -3.29 1.13
C GLU A 228 15.49 -3.64 2.43
N VAL A 229 14.88 -4.49 3.27
CA VAL A 229 15.51 -4.90 4.54
C VAL A 229 16.72 -5.80 4.30
N ASP A 230 16.66 -6.69 3.31
CA ASP A 230 17.77 -7.56 2.94
C ASP A 230 18.99 -6.78 2.44
N GLU A 231 18.78 -5.71 1.67
CA GLU A 231 19.86 -4.81 1.25
C GLU A 231 20.53 -4.14 2.46
N ILE A 232 19.74 -3.66 3.43
CA ILE A 232 20.27 -3.07 4.68
C ILE A 232 21.09 -4.11 5.46
N VAL A 233 20.61 -5.34 5.56
CA VAL A 233 21.31 -6.44 6.25
C VAL A 233 22.61 -6.80 5.52
N ALA A 234 22.60 -6.80 4.19
CA ALA A 234 23.78 -7.09 3.36
C ALA A 234 24.90 -6.05 3.51
N ASP A 235 24.53 -4.79 3.80
CA ASP A 235 25.46 -3.68 3.99
C ASP A 235 26.11 -3.61 5.40
N LEU A 236 25.67 -4.46 6.34
CA LEU A 236 26.25 -4.50 7.69
C LEU A 236 27.72 -4.95 7.71
N ASP A 237 28.55 -4.33 8.55
CA ASP A 237 29.92 -4.76 8.82
C ASP A 237 29.94 -6.03 9.67
N THR A 238 30.15 -7.16 9.01
CA THR A 238 30.27 -8.49 9.64
C THR A 238 31.72 -8.91 9.93
N THR A 239 32.65 -7.96 10.09
CA THR A 239 34.05 -8.24 10.43
C THR A 239 34.16 -8.95 11.78
N ALA A 240 33.41 -8.49 12.78
CA ALA A 240 33.34 -9.12 14.10
C ALA A 240 32.57 -10.45 14.03
N MET A 241 33.10 -11.49 14.69
CA MET A 241 32.47 -12.82 14.67
C MET A 241 31.06 -12.82 15.26
N GLY A 242 30.82 -12.01 16.31
CA GLY A 242 29.50 -11.87 16.93
C GLY A 242 28.47 -11.32 15.94
N ASP A 243 28.79 -10.18 15.33
CA ASP A 243 27.92 -9.51 14.35
C ASP A 243 27.67 -10.40 13.12
N ARG A 244 28.67 -11.15 12.65
CA ARG A 244 28.48 -12.12 11.56
C ARG A 244 27.45 -13.21 11.88
N VAL A 245 27.49 -13.75 13.11
CA VAL A 245 26.53 -14.80 13.53
C VAL A 245 25.14 -14.20 13.70
N ILE A 246 25.04 -13.01 14.28
CA ILE A 246 23.76 -12.31 14.47
C ILE A 246 23.14 -11.97 13.11
N THR A 247 23.91 -11.37 12.20
CA THR A 247 23.48 -11.03 10.84
C THR A 247 22.96 -12.26 10.11
N GLY A 248 23.70 -13.38 10.11
CA GLY A 248 23.22 -14.61 9.47
C GLY A 248 21.98 -15.22 10.12
N SER A 249 21.70 -14.91 11.40
CA SER A 249 20.46 -15.32 12.07
C SER A 249 19.29 -14.39 11.72
N ILE A 250 19.55 -13.09 11.56
CA ILE A 250 18.57 -12.10 11.08
C ILE A 250 18.15 -12.46 9.65
N THR A 251 19.10 -12.69 8.74
CA THR A 251 18.79 -13.11 7.35
C THR A 251 17.89 -14.34 7.33
N ALA A 252 18.24 -15.40 8.08
CA ALA A 252 17.42 -16.62 8.10
C ALA A 252 16.01 -16.42 8.70
N LEU A 253 15.81 -15.41 9.54
CA LEU A 253 14.49 -15.05 10.06
C LEU A 253 13.72 -14.20 9.04
N LEU A 254 14.38 -13.28 8.32
CA LEU A 254 13.76 -12.52 7.24
C LEU A 254 13.28 -13.47 6.12
N ASP A 255 14.15 -14.38 5.66
CA ASP A 255 13.80 -15.41 4.67
C ASP A 255 12.55 -16.22 5.11
N GLY A 256 12.50 -16.61 6.39
CA GLY A 256 11.39 -17.40 6.93
C GLY A 256 10.10 -16.59 7.14
N ALA A 257 10.22 -15.29 7.38
CA ALA A 257 9.07 -14.39 7.48
C ALA A 257 8.51 -14.08 6.09
N GLU A 258 9.36 -13.90 5.08
CA GLU A 258 8.96 -13.73 3.68
C GLU A 258 8.26 -14.99 3.17
N GLU A 259 8.82 -16.19 3.40
CA GLU A 259 8.18 -17.46 3.03
C GLU A 259 6.79 -17.63 3.68
N ALA A 260 6.62 -17.15 4.92
CA ALA A 260 5.31 -17.16 5.60
C ALA A 260 4.34 -16.13 5.01
N ALA A 261 4.82 -14.92 4.71
CA ALA A 261 4.02 -13.86 4.09
C ALA A 261 3.55 -14.24 2.68
N ASP A 262 4.42 -14.85 1.86
CA ASP A 262 4.09 -15.36 0.52
C ASP A 262 3.06 -16.50 0.54
N ALA A 263 2.92 -17.16 1.69
CA ALA A 263 1.92 -18.19 1.92
C ALA A 263 0.63 -17.65 2.59
N ASP A 264 0.47 -16.33 2.69
CA ASP A 264 -0.60 -15.64 3.40
C ASP A 264 -0.68 -15.96 4.92
N ASP A 265 0.39 -16.52 5.50
CA ASP A 265 0.52 -16.78 6.96
C ASP A 265 1.18 -15.58 7.66
N HIS A 266 0.50 -14.43 7.61
CA HIS A 266 1.02 -13.19 8.18
C HIS A 266 1.18 -13.24 9.72
N VAL A 267 0.42 -14.10 10.41
CA VAL A 267 0.57 -14.33 11.85
C VAL A 267 1.93 -14.94 12.14
N THR A 268 2.34 -15.96 11.39
CA THR A 268 3.67 -16.55 11.52
C THR A 268 4.75 -15.55 11.07
N ALA A 269 4.53 -14.81 9.98
CA ALA A 269 5.46 -13.79 9.52
C ALA A 269 5.78 -12.77 10.63
N VAL A 270 4.75 -12.20 11.28
CA VAL A 270 4.90 -11.26 12.41
C VAL A 270 5.68 -11.87 13.58
N GLN A 271 5.42 -13.14 13.91
CA GLN A 271 6.16 -13.82 14.99
C GLN A 271 7.64 -13.98 14.67
N ILE A 272 7.97 -14.33 13.43
CA ILE A 272 9.35 -14.50 12.97
C ILE A 272 10.07 -13.16 12.92
N LEU A 273 9.42 -12.12 12.38
CA LEU A 273 9.93 -10.74 12.35
C LEU A 273 10.24 -10.20 13.75
N GLY A 274 9.38 -10.47 14.74
CA GLY A 274 9.66 -10.13 16.14
C GLY A 274 10.95 -10.78 16.68
N GLY A 275 11.27 -11.98 16.21
CA GLY A 275 12.55 -12.64 16.46
C GLY A 275 13.74 -11.91 15.83
N ALA A 276 13.62 -11.51 14.56
CA ALA A 276 14.65 -10.75 13.85
C ALA A 276 14.90 -9.41 14.53
N ARG A 277 13.83 -8.69 14.88
CA ARG A 277 13.88 -7.40 15.57
C ARG A 277 14.62 -7.46 16.91
N ALA A 278 14.40 -8.51 17.68
CA ALA A 278 15.06 -8.71 18.97
C ALA A 278 16.58 -8.94 18.82
N LEU A 279 17.02 -9.49 17.69
CA LEU A 279 18.45 -9.71 17.41
C LEU A 279 19.20 -8.44 17.02
N VAL A 280 18.51 -7.44 16.45
CA VAL A 280 19.11 -6.15 16.06
C VAL A 280 19.80 -5.46 17.25
N ASP A 281 19.20 -5.52 18.44
CA ASP A 281 19.75 -4.90 19.66
C ASP A 281 21.08 -5.53 20.11
N HIS A 282 21.40 -6.73 19.61
CA HIS A 282 22.64 -7.45 19.90
C HIS A 282 23.78 -7.14 18.93
N LEU A 283 23.50 -6.49 17.80
CA LEU A 283 24.55 -6.00 16.89
C LEU A 283 25.39 -4.92 17.58
N SER A 284 26.69 -4.95 17.32
CA SER A 284 27.60 -3.91 17.81
C SER A 284 27.37 -2.58 17.08
N GLU A 285 27.74 -1.45 17.70
CA GLU A 285 27.72 -0.14 17.05
C GLU A 285 28.58 -0.08 15.79
N ALA A 286 29.58 -0.95 15.67
CA ALA A 286 30.45 -1.03 14.50
C ALA A 286 29.80 -1.75 13.31
N ALA A 287 28.72 -2.51 13.55
CA ALA A 287 28.03 -3.27 12.49
C ALA A 287 27.31 -2.36 11.48
N GLY A 288 26.98 -1.12 11.84
CA GLY A 288 26.29 -0.18 10.96
C GLY A 288 25.06 0.44 11.60
N ASP A 289 24.13 0.90 10.76
CA ASP A 289 22.92 1.59 11.20
C ASP A 289 21.84 0.61 11.68
N ARG A 290 22.03 0.11 12.90
CA ARG A 290 21.07 -0.79 13.56
C ARG A 290 19.73 -0.11 13.89
N GLU A 291 19.70 1.22 13.97
CA GLU A 291 18.46 1.96 14.22
C GLU A 291 17.59 1.94 12.98
N LEU A 292 18.17 2.20 11.81
CA LEU A 292 17.51 2.03 10.53
C LEU A 292 17.01 0.60 10.32
N LEU A 293 17.86 -0.41 10.52
CA LEU A 293 17.45 -1.82 10.39
C LEU A 293 16.31 -2.17 11.34
N GLY A 294 16.40 -1.74 12.60
CA GLY A 294 15.34 -1.97 13.58
C GLY A 294 14.01 -1.35 13.16
N SER A 295 14.04 -0.09 12.71
CA SER A 295 12.86 0.61 12.21
C SER A 295 12.22 -0.11 11.03
N LYS A 296 13.01 -0.54 10.05
CA LYS A 296 12.48 -1.20 8.85
C LYS A 296 11.90 -2.58 9.11
N ILE A 297 12.42 -3.31 10.11
CA ILE A 297 11.78 -4.53 10.59
C ILE A 297 10.47 -4.22 11.35
N ASP A 298 10.45 -3.14 12.14
CA ASP A 298 9.21 -2.70 12.82
C ASP A 298 8.13 -2.30 11.78
N ASP A 299 8.52 -1.67 10.67
CA ASP A 299 7.65 -1.35 9.54
C ASP A 299 7.09 -2.62 8.86
N LEU A 300 7.92 -3.65 8.64
CA LEU A 300 7.45 -4.95 8.13
C LEU A 300 6.45 -5.59 9.10
N VAL A 301 6.69 -5.50 10.41
CA VAL A 301 5.76 -6.01 11.43
C VAL A 301 4.43 -5.26 11.34
N GLU A 302 4.44 -3.94 11.21
CA GLU A 302 3.22 -3.14 11.05
C GLU A 302 2.42 -3.58 9.82
N TRP A 303 3.09 -3.69 8.67
CA TRP A 303 2.45 -4.11 7.43
C TRP A 303 1.82 -5.49 7.58
N GLN A 304 2.60 -6.49 7.99
CA GLN A 304 2.12 -7.86 8.09
C GLN A 304 1.02 -8.01 9.17
N SER A 305 1.07 -7.22 10.25
CA SER A 305 0.02 -7.24 11.28
C SER A 305 -1.32 -6.66 10.81
N ALA A 306 -1.29 -5.86 9.73
CA ALA A 306 -2.49 -5.27 9.15
C ALA A 306 -3.13 -6.13 8.06
N LEU A 307 -2.47 -7.22 7.65
CA LEU A 307 -2.98 -8.12 6.63
C LEU A 307 -3.86 -9.21 7.25
N PRO A 308 -4.93 -9.62 6.54
CA PRO A 308 -5.78 -10.74 6.97
C PRO A 308 -4.98 -12.04 7.01
N GLY A 309 -4.92 -12.74 8.14
CA GLY A 309 -4.13 -13.98 8.26
C GLY A 309 -4.72 -15.15 7.46
N GLU A 310 -3.99 -16.28 7.34
CA GLU A 310 -4.50 -17.48 6.65
C GLU A 310 -5.90 -17.87 7.15
N GLY A 311 -6.88 -17.80 6.24
CA GLY A 311 -8.29 -18.09 6.52
C GLY A 311 -9.15 -16.84 6.82
N ASP A 312 -8.59 -15.65 6.95
CA ASP A 312 -9.38 -14.43 6.93
C ASP A 312 -9.97 -14.21 5.52
N VAL A 313 -11.28 -14.05 5.44
CA VAL A 313 -11.99 -13.66 4.22
C VAL A 313 -12.87 -12.46 4.54
N ASP A 314 -13.18 -11.66 3.52
CA ASP A 314 -14.21 -10.61 3.61
C ASP A 314 -15.58 -11.30 3.87
N LEU A 315 -15.98 -11.33 5.14
CA LEU A 315 -17.28 -11.70 5.68
C LEU A 315 -18.06 -10.40 5.95
N ALA A 316 -19.16 -10.18 5.26
CA ALA A 316 -19.97 -8.99 5.47
C ALA A 316 -20.56 -8.97 6.90
N PHE A 317 -20.14 -8.01 7.73
CA PHE A 317 -20.77 -7.69 9.01
C PHE A 317 -20.63 -6.21 9.37
N SER A 318 -21.47 -5.76 10.30
CA SER A 318 -21.31 -4.45 10.95
C SER A 318 -21.21 -4.60 12.47
N ALA A 319 -20.29 -3.86 13.09
CA ALA A 319 -20.03 -3.94 14.52
C ALA A 319 -20.02 -2.54 15.18
N GLU A 320 -20.65 -2.44 16.34
CA GLU A 320 -20.75 -1.20 17.14
C GLU A 320 -20.49 -1.52 18.62
N ALA A 321 -19.70 -0.69 19.30
CA ALA A 321 -19.44 -0.77 20.73
C ALA A 321 -19.73 0.58 21.42
N GLU A 322 -20.39 0.54 22.59
CA GLU A 322 -20.67 1.73 23.39
C GLU A 322 -20.66 1.43 24.89
N LEU A 323 -20.40 2.45 25.71
CA LEU A 323 -20.61 2.34 27.16
C LEU A 323 -22.08 2.58 27.52
N ARG A 324 -22.61 1.71 28.38
CA ARG A 324 -23.94 1.83 28.97
C ARG A 324 -23.85 1.78 30.49
N ALA A 325 -24.30 2.84 31.15
CA ALA A 325 -24.48 2.85 32.59
C ALA A 325 -25.70 2.00 32.99
N LEU A 326 -25.49 0.97 33.81
CA LEU A 326 -26.55 0.15 34.39
C LEU A 326 -26.42 0.13 35.91
N GLY A 327 -27.17 1.03 36.56
CA GLY A 327 -27.12 1.22 38.00
C GLY A 327 -25.91 2.04 38.43
N SER A 328 -24.99 1.43 39.19
CA SER A 328 -23.77 2.09 39.70
C SER A 328 -22.51 1.67 38.97
N LYS A 329 -22.66 0.99 37.82
CA LYS A 329 -21.56 0.40 37.08
C LYS A 329 -21.75 0.58 35.58
N ASP A 330 -20.64 0.75 34.89
CA ASP A 330 -20.61 0.79 33.44
C ASP A 330 -20.52 -0.61 32.83
N TYR A 331 -21.09 -0.74 31.64
CA TYR A 331 -21.05 -1.93 30.82
C TYR A 331 -20.58 -1.56 29.41
N VAL A 332 -19.72 -2.38 28.83
CA VAL A 332 -19.38 -2.30 27.40
C VAL A 332 -20.43 -3.10 26.65
N ALA A 333 -21.32 -2.40 25.94
CA ALA A 333 -22.36 -3.00 25.11
C ALA A 333 -21.86 -3.11 23.68
N VAL A 334 -21.90 -4.32 23.13
CA VAL A 334 -21.38 -4.64 21.80
C VAL A 334 -22.49 -5.27 20.98
N ARG A 335 -22.67 -4.79 19.75
CA ARG A 335 -23.58 -5.39 18.76
C ARG A 335 -22.80 -5.68 17.49
N VAL A 336 -22.93 -6.91 16.98
CA VAL A 336 -22.43 -7.32 15.67
C VAL A 336 -23.61 -7.84 14.86
N VAL A 337 -23.82 -7.35 13.65
CA VAL A 337 -24.87 -7.80 12.71
C VAL A 337 -24.22 -8.65 11.64
N ASN A 338 -24.70 -9.88 11.45
CA ASN A 338 -24.30 -10.72 10.33
C ASN A 338 -24.96 -10.19 9.04
N GLU A 339 -24.15 -9.75 8.07
CA GLU A 339 -24.59 -9.27 6.75
C GLU A 339 -24.31 -10.27 5.62
N GLU A 340 -23.70 -11.42 5.94
CA GLU A 340 -23.60 -12.57 5.04
C GLU A 340 -24.98 -13.18 4.73
N ASP A 341 -25.05 -13.96 3.65
CA ASP A 341 -26.24 -14.75 3.30
C ASP A 341 -26.24 -16.14 3.97
N THR A 342 -25.20 -16.49 4.73
CA THR A 342 -25.06 -17.71 5.53
C THR A 342 -24.91 -17.41 7.03
N PRO A 343 -25.23 -18.36 7.94
CA PRO A 343 -24.96 -18.18 9.37
C PRO A 343 -23.46 -18.07 9.67
N VAL A 344 -23.12 -17.26 10.67
CA VAL A 344 -21.73 -17.05 11.13
C VAL A 344 -21.64 -17.21 12.65
N ASP A 345 -20.48 -17.61 13.14
CA ASP A 345 -20.16 -17.55 14.55
C ASP A 345 -19.50 -16.21 14.88
N VAL A 346 -19.85 -15.62 16.03
CA VAL A 346 -19.31 -14.31 16.45
C VAL A 346 -18.69 -14.42 17.83
N THR A 347 -17.41 -14.11 17.93
CA THR A 347 -16.68 -13.98 19.19
C THR A 347 -16.38 -12.51 19.49
N LEU A 348 -16.75 -12.07 20.69
CA LEU A 348 -16.51 -10.73 21.21
C LEU A 348 -15.52 -10.81 22.36
N ALA A 349 -14.40 -10.09 22.30
CA ALA A 349 -13.43 -10.01 23.38
C ALA A 349 -13.21 -8.57 23.84
N THR A 350 -13.22 -8.36 25.16
CA THR A 350 -12.95 -7.08 25.82
C THR A 350 -12.02 -7.29 27.00
N ALA A 351 -11.49 -6.21 27.57
CA ALA A 351 -10.76 -6.25 28.85
C ALA A 351 -11.59 -6.86 30.01
N TYR A 352 -12.91 -6.96 29.86
CA TYR A 352 -13.84 -7.41 30.90
C TYR A 352 -14.36 -8.84 30.69
N GLY A 353 -13.99 -9.48 29.58
CA GLY A 353 -14.31 -10.87 29.28
C GLY A 353 -14.55 -11.12 27.79
N THR A 354 -14.79 -12.40 27.49
CA THR A 354 -15.04 -12.91 26.13
C THR A 354 -16.39 -13.60 26.05
N ARG A 355 -17.08 -13.48 24.92
CA ARG A 355 -18.36 -14.14 24.64
C ARG A 355 -18.44 -14.58 23.19
N THR A 356 -18.76 -15.85 22.97
CA THR A 356 -19.05 -16.41 21.64
C THR A 356 -20.55 -16.66 21.46
N PHE A 357 -21.01 -16.44 20.23
CA PHE A 357 -22.36 -16.70 19.73
C PHE A 357 -22.23 -17.59 18.49
N GLU A 358 -22.77 -18.80 18.58
CA GLU A 358 -22.78 -19.73 17.44
C GLU A 358 -24.03 -19.51 16.58
N ASP A 359 -23.94 -19.80 15.28
CA ASP A 359 -25.04 -19.82 14.32
C ASP A 359 -25.86 -18.50 14.26
N VAL A 360 -25.18 -17.34 14.26
CA VAL A 360 -25.82 -16.03 14.07
C VAL A 360 -26.34 -15.95 12.64
N ALA A 361 -27.65 -16.15 12.46
CA ALA A 361 -28.27 -16.17 11.14
C ALA A 361 -28.16 -14.82 10.38
N PRO A 362 -28.23 -14.84 9.03
CA PRO A 362 -28.25 -13.65 8.18
C PRO A 362 -29.20 -12.55 8.65
N GLY A 363 -28.72 -11.31 8.71
CA GLY A 363 -29.46 -10.14 9.18
C GLY A 363 -29.81 -10.14 10.67
N ARG A 364 -29.27 -11.08 11.46
CA ARG A 364 -29.43 -11.12 12.92
C ARG A 364 -28.17 -10.61 13.60
N SER A 365 -28.31 -10.27 14.89
CA SER A 365 -27.21 -9.68 15.65
C SER A 365 -26.78 -10.54 16.84
N ALA A 366 -25.48 -10.71 17.01
CA ALA A 366 -24.87 -11.05 18.28
C ALA A 366 -24.84 -9.79 19.17
N TYR A 367 -25.28 -9.91 20.42
CA TYR A 367 -25.28 -8.79 21.36
C TYR A 367 -24.87 -9.24 22.77
N HIS A 368 -23.87 -8.56 23.34
CA HIS A 368 -23.47 -8.76 24.72
C HIS A 368 -23.17 -7.44 25.43
N ALA A 369 -23.39 -7.41 26.75
CA ALA A 369 -23.00 -6.30 27.60
C ALA A 369 -22.06 -6.80 28.71
N PHE A 370 -20.77 -6.48 28.58
CA PHE A 370 -19.74 -6.87 29.53
C PHE A 370 -19.72 -5.94 30.74
N ALA A 371 -19.85 -6.47 31.94
CA ALA A 371 -19.78 -5.67 33.15
C ALA A 371 -18.34 -5.19 33.41
N SER A 372 -18.09 -3.87 33.36
CA SER A 372 -16.76 -3.30 33.63
C SER A 372 -16.30 -3.50 35.08
N ARG A 373 -17.28 -3.70 35.99
CA ARG A 373 -17.14 -3.79 37.45
C ARG A 373 -16.70 -2.48 38.12
N VAL A 374 -16.50 -1.41 37.37
CA VAL A 374 -16.19 -0.04 37.84
C VAL A 374 -17.35 0.90 37.57
N ALA A 375 -17.35 2.06 38.23
CA ALA A 375 -18.40 3.07 38.06
C ALA A 375 -18.24 3.88 36.77
N GLU A 376 -16.98 4.11 36.35
CA GLU A 376 -16.60 4.82 35.14
C GLU A 376 -15.54 3.97 34.44
N ALA A 377 -15.89 3.39 33.30
CA ALA A 377 -14.95 2.60 32.49
C ALA A 377 -14.10 3.53 31.61
N PRO A 378 -12.77 3.28 31.49
CA PRO A 378 -11.95 4.00 30.52
C PRO A 378 -12.38 3.68 29.09
N ALA A 379 -12.02 4.55 28.14
CA ALA A 379 -12.09 4.23 26.72
C ALA A 379 -11.27 2.97 26.43
N GLY A 380 -11.69 2.22 25.42
CA GLY A 380 -10.98 1.01 25.00
C GLY A 380 -11.57 0.43 23.72
N GLU A 381 -11.17 -0.79 23.43
CA GLU A 381 -11.51 -1.49 22.19
C GLU A 381 -12.14 -2.85 22.48
N VAL A 382 -12.87 -3.33 21.47
CA VAL A 382 -13.46 -4.67 21.43
C VAL A 382 -12.92 -5.37 20.20
N GLU A 383 -12.30 -6.54 20.40
CA GLU A 383 -11.97 -7.42 19.30
C GLU A 383 -13.21 -8.24 18.94
N VAL A 384 -13.56 -8.22 17.66
CA VAL A 384 -14.64 -8.99 17.05
C VAL A 384 -13.99 -10.00 16.10
N THR A 385 -14.35 -11.27 16.27
CA THR A 385 -14.03 -12.33 15.30
C THR A 385 -15.33 -12.88 14.77
N VAL A 386 -15.53 -12.82 13.47
CA VAL A 386 -16.62 -13.50 12.76
C VAL A 386 -16.03 -14.75 12.13
N ALA A 387 -16.71 -15.89 12.19
CA ALA A 387 -16.29 -17.12 11.56
C ALA A 387 -17.42 -17.69 10.69
N ALA A 388 -17.08 -18.21 9.52
CA ALA A 388 -18.02 -18.88 8.62
C ALA A 388 -17.41 -20.18 8.09
N ASP A 389 -18.27 -21.12 7.68
CA ASP A 389 -17.83 -22.27 6.87
C ASP A 389 -18.02 -21.90 5.39
N ARG A 390 -16.93 -21.87 4.63
CA ARG A 390 -16.95 -21.74 3.16
C ARG A 390 -16.37 -23.01 2.55
N ASP A 391 -17.23 -23.76 1.86
CA ASP A 391 -16.88 -25.01 1.18
C ASP A 391 -16.16 -26.05 2.07
N GLY A 392 -16.53 -26.13 3.36
CA GLY A 392 -15.95 -27.07 4.32
C GLY A 392 -14.61 -26.63 4.92
N THR A 393 -14.23 -25.37 4.70
CA THR A 393 -13.09 -24.70 5.34
C THR A 393 -13.64 -23.61 6.25
N GLU A 394 -13.21 -23.59 7.51
CA GLU A 394 -13.54 -22.51 8.43
C GLU A 394 -12.69 -21.30 8.07
N VAL A 395 -13.37 -20.17 7.82
CA VAL A 395 -12.78 -18.89 7.49
C VAL A 395 -13.23 -17.86 8.53
N PHE A 396 -12.43 -16.84 8.75
CA PHE A 396 -12.65 -15.85 9.79
C PHE A 396 -12.63 -14.44 9.22
N GLU A 397 -13.05 -13.46 10.01
CA GLU A 397 -12.71 -12.07 9.81
C GLU A 397 -12.54 -11.42 11.17
N HIS A 398 -11.52 -10.59 11.30
CA HIS A 398 -11.22 -9.83 12.51
C HIS A 398 -11.53 -8.34 12.33
N ALA A 399 -12.19 -7.73 13.32
CA ALA A 399 -12.32 -6.28 13.40
C ALA A 399 -12.18 -5.77 14.84
N THR A 400 -11.62 -4.58 14.97
CA THR A 400 -11.50 -3.87 16.24
C THR A 400 -12.48 -2.69 16.29
N VAL A 401 -13.32 -2.61 17.32
CA VAL A 401 -14.31 -1.54 17.49
C VAL A 401 -14.06 -0.77 18.79
N ALA A 402 -13.75 0.52 18.67
CA ALA A 402 -13.51 1.40 19.81
C ALA A 402 -14.81 1.82 20.52
N TYR A 403 -14.75 2.01 21.84
CA TYR A 403 -15.77 2.67 22.65
C TYR A 403 -15.15 3.84 23.47
N PRO A 404 -15.85 4.98 23.57
CA PRO A 404 -15.35 6.15 24.30
C PRO A 404 -15.39 5.93 25.82
N ALA A 405 -14.68 6.79 26.57
CA ALA A 405 -14.74 6.81 28.03
C ALA A 405 -16.11 7.32 28.53
N GLY A 406 -16.54 6.81 29.70
CA GLY A 406 -17.85 7.06 30.31
C GLY A 406 -18.00 8.41 31.00
#